data_AF-A0A2E2WHJ1-F1
#
_entry.id   AF-A0A2E2WHJ1-F1
#
_cell.length_a   1.000
_cell.length_b   1.000
_cell.length_c   1.000
_cell.angle_alpha   90.00
_cell.angle_beta   90.00
_cell.angle_gamma   90.00
#
_symmetry.space_group_name_H-M   'P 1'
#
loop_
_entity.id
_entity.type
_entity.pdbx_description
1 polymer ?
#
loop_
_entity_poly.entity_id
_entity_poly.type
_entity_poly.pdbx_seq_one_letter_code
_entity_poly.pdbx_strand_id
1 'polypeptide(L)' 'MPLNDRSQSSQGLVSAQNGRLNALKAKHAALSTKIEKEARHSFHSESLISQLKKEKLLLKEQIEGLRDAS' A
#
# COMPACT_ATOMS: atom_id res chain seq x y z
N MET A 1 28.28 -20.38 -32.49
CA MET A 1 26.93 -19.80 -32.29
C MET A 1 26.34 -20.38 -31.02
N PRO A 2 26.06 -19.58 -29.97
CA PRO A 2 25.19 -20.01 -28.89
C PRO A 2 23.82 -19.31 -29.00
N LEU A 3 22.76 -20.12 -29.06
CA LEU A 3 21.39 -19.69 -28.84
C LEU A 3 21.12 -19.60 -27.32
N ASN A 4 20.19 -18.72 -26.97
CA ASN A 4 19.50 -18.57 -25.68
C ASN A 4 20.20 -17.77 -24.56
N ASP A 5 19.81 -16.50 -24.46
CA ASP A 5 19.52 -15.87 -23.17
C ASP A 5 18.28 -14.97 -23.34
N ARG A 6 17.07 -15.51 -23.09
CA ARG A 6 15.81 -14.75 -23.17
C ARG A 6 14.84 -15.16 -22.07
N SER A 7 15.28 -15.08 -20.82
CA SER A 7 14.45 -15.43 -19.66
C SER A 7 14.46 -14.41 -18.51
N GLN A 8 15.02 -13.21 -18.70
CA GLN A 8 15.16 -12.24 -17.59
C GLN A 8 14.04 -11.18 -17.46
N SER A 9 13.06 -11.13 -18.35
CA SER A 9 12.09 -10.01 -18.39
C SER A 9 10.91 -10.11 -17.40
N SER A 10 10.61 -11.27 -16.85
CA SER A 10 9.49 -11.45 -15.90
C SER A 10 9.85 -11.17 -14.43
N GLN A 11 11.13 -11.30 -14.05
CA GLN A 11 11.55 -11.23 -12.64
C GLN A 11 11.71 -9.79 -12.09
N GLY A 12 11.90 -8.80 -12.97
CA GLY A 12 11.98 -7.38 -12.58
C GLY A 12 10.62 -6.78 -12.21
N LEU A 13 9.55 -7.21 -12.88
CA LEU A 13 8.19 -6.68 -12.68
C LEU A 13 7.61 -7.11 -11.33
N VAL A 14 7.84 -8.37 -10.94
CA VAL A 14 7.38 -8.90 -9.64
C VAL A 14 8.09 -8.24 -8.46
N SER A 15 9.36 -7.87 -8.60
CA SER A 15 10.11 -7.13 -7.56
C SER A 15 9.60 -5.70 -7.41
N ALA A 16 9.28 -5.01 -8.51
CA ALA A 16 8.70 -3.67 -8.47
C ALA A 16 7.28 -3.66 -7.88
N GLN A 17 6.46 -4.67 -8.21
CA GLN A 17 5.13 -4.85 -7.63
C GLN A 17 5.19 -5.13 -6.12
N ASN A 18 6.10 -6.01 -5.68
CA ASN A 18 6.33 -6.27 -4.25
C ASN A 18 6.84 -5.03 -3.50
N GLY A 19 7.73 -4.24 -4.10
CA GLY A 19 8.18 -2.97 -3.53
C GLY A 19 7.04 -1.97 -3.34
N ARG A 20 6.16 -1.85 -4.35
CA ARG A 20 4.97 -1.00 -4.30
C ARG A 20 3.98 -1.46 -3.23
N LEU A 21 3.72 -2.77 -3.13
CA LEU A 21 2.87 -3.36 -2.08
C LEU A 21 3.42 -3.08 -0.68
N ASN A 22 4.73 -3.19 -0.48
CA ASN A 22 5.33 -2.94 0.82
C ASN A 22 5.23 -1.46 1.23
N ALA A 23 5.46 -0.55 0.27
CA ALA A 23 5.27 0.89 0.48
C ALA A 23 3.80 1.25 0.83
N LEU A 24 2.83 0.63 0.14
CA LEU A 24 1.40 0.81 0.42
C LEU A 24 1.03 0.29 1.82
N LYS A 25 1.54 -0.88 2.22
CA LYS A 25 1.35 -1.44 3.57
C LYS A 25 1.94 -0.54 4.64
N ALA A 26 3.14 -0.01 4.43
CA ALA A 26 3.77 0.94 5.35
C ALA A 26 2.93 2.22 5.52
N LYS A 27 2.41 2.78 4.42
CA LYS A 27 1.49 3.94 4.45
C LYS A 27 0.20 3.61 5.19
N HIS A 28 -0.39 2.44 4.96
CA HIS A 28 -1.61 1.99 5.64
C HIS A 28 -1.41 1.82 7.15
N ALA A 29 -0.26 1.28 7.58
CA ALA A 29 0.12 1.17 8.99
C ALA A 29 0.27 2.56 9.61
N ALA A 30 0.98 3.48 8.94
CA ALA A 30 1.16 4.86 9.42
C ALA A 30 -0.16 5.61 9.58
N LEU A 31 -1.10 5.48 8.61
CA LEU A 31 -2.44 6.07 8.73
C LEU A 31 -3.22 5.45 9.88
N SER A 32 -3.13 4.13 10.11
CA SER A 32 -3.79 3.49 11.26
C SER A 32 -3.30 4.06 12.58
N THR A 33 -1.98 4.20 12.76
CA THR A 33 -1.40 4.84 13.96
C THR A 33 -1.83 6.30 14.09
N LYS A 34 -1.93 7.04 12.97
CA LYS A 34 -2.36 8.45 12.98
C LYS A 34 -3.83 8.57 13.39
N ILE A 35 -4.70 7.70 12.88
CA ILE A 35 -6.11 7.62 13.30
C ILE A 35 -6.22 7.32 14.78
N GLU A 36 -5.47 6.35 15.29
CA GLU A 36 -5.51 6.00 16.72
C GLU A 36 -5.01 7.12 17.63
N LYS A 37 -3.98 7.85 17.20
CA LYS A 37 -3.50 9.03 17.95
C LYS A 37 -4.54 10.13 17.95
N GLU A 38 -5.13 10.44 16.81
CA GLU A 38 -6.13 11.48 16.68
C GLU A 38 -7.42 11.09 17.43
N ALA A 39 -7.85 9.83 17.38
CA ALA A 39 -9.02 9.34 18.09
C ALA A 39 -8.86 9.35 19.62
N ARG A 40 -7.63 9.28 20.14
CA ARG A 40 -7.33 9.44 21.56
C ARG A 40 -7.20 10.91 21.97
N HIS A 41 -7.19 11.84 21.02
CA HIS A 41 -7.09 13.26 21.29
C HIS A 41 -8.44 13.81 21.79
N SER A 42 -8.43 14.58 22.87
CA SER A 42 -9.66 15.09 23.50
C SER A 42 -10.47 16.06 22.62
N PHE A 43 -9.82 16.65 21.62
CA PHE A 43 -10.42 17.50 20.58
C PHE A 43 -10.23 16.87 19.20
N HIS A 44 -10.58 15.60 19.08
CA HIS A 44 -10.42 14.92 17.82
C HIS A 44 -11.29 15.56 16.73
N SER A 45 -10.68 15.86 15.58
CA SER A 45 -11.42 16.36 14.43
C SER A 45 -12.08 15.18 13.72
N GLU A 46 -13.40 15.03 13.85
CA GLU A 46 -14.15 13.94 13.20
C GLU A 46 -13.99 13.96 11.66
N SER A 47 -13.89 15.15 11.07
CA SER A 47 -13.60 15.33 9.64
C SER A 47 -12.23 14.75 9.26
N LEU A 48 -11.20 15.01 10.06
CA LEU A 48 -9.85 14.50 9.86
C LEU A 48 -9.79 12.98 10.03
N ILE A 49 -10.43 12.44 11.07
CA ILE A 49 -10.53 10.99 11.27
C ILE A 49 -11.25 10.33 10.10
N SER A 50 -12.32 10.95 9.60
CA SER A 50 -13.07 10.44 8.44
C SER A 50 -12.24 10.47 7.16
N GLN A 51 -11.46 11.53 6.93
CA GLN A 51 -10.49 11.59 5.83
C GLN A 51 -9.41 10.52 5.95
N LEU A 52 -8.78 10.38 7.12
CA LEU A 52 -7.74 9.38 7.34
C LEU A 52 -8.28 7.94 7.17
N LYS A 53 -9.52 7.66 7.59
CA LYS A 53 -10.19 6.38 7.36
C LYS A 53 -10.47 6.14 5.88
N LYS A 54 -10.89 7.16 5.12
CA LYS A 54 -11.05 7.07 3.66
C LYS A 54 -9.72 6.79 2.96
N GLU A 55 -8.66 7.51 3.30
CA GLU A 55 -7.32 7.26 2.75
C GLU A 55 -6.84 5.84 3.08
N LYS A 56 -7.10 5.36 4.30
CA LYS A 56 -6.82 3.99 4.70
C LYS A 56 -7.59 2.96 3.84
N LEU A 57 -8.87 3.22 3.56
CA LEU A 57 -9.69 2.35 2.71
C LEU A 57 -9.16 2.30 1.27
N LEU A 58 -8.84 3.45 0.68
CA LEU A 58 -8.27 3.53 -0.67
C LEU A 58 -6.93 2.79 -0.78
N LEU A 59 -6.07 2.89 0.24
CA LEU A 59 -4.83 2.11 0.28
C LEU A 59 -5.09 0.61 0.39
N LYS A 60 -6.11 0.19 1.15
CA LYS A 60 -6.51 -1.22 1.23
C LYS A 60 -6.97 -1.73 -0.13
N GLU A 61 -7.81 -0.98 -0.83
CA GLU A 61 -8.27 -1.33 -2.18
C GLU A 61 -7.12 -1.38 -3.19
N GLN A 62 -6.15 -0.46 -3.12
CA GLN A 62 -4.94 -0.53 -3.95
C GLN A 62 -4.07 -1.75 -3.65
N ILE A 63 -3.96 -2.15 -2.38
CA ILE A 63 -3.21 -3.36 -1.99
C ILE A 63 -3.92 -4.61 -2.50
N GLU A 64 -5.24 -4.69 -2.34
CA GLU A 64 -6.04 -5.82 -2.83
C GLU A 64 -5.98 -5.90 -4.35
N GLY A 65 -6.20 -4.80 -5.07
CA GLY A 65 -6.09 -4.77 -6.54
C GLY A 65 -4.71 -5.12 -7.09
N LEU A 66 -3.62 -4.82 -6.38
CA LEU A 66 -2.27 -5.25 -6.76
C LEU A 66 -2.00 -6.73 -6.44
N ARG A 67 -2.71 -7.29 -5.45
CA ARG A 67 -2.58 -8.70 -5.04
C ARG A 67 -3.38 -9.63 -5.94
N ASP A 68 -4.55 -9.21 -6.40
CA ASP A 68 -5.38 -9.93 -7.36
C ASP A 68 -4.84 -9.87 -8.81
N ALA A 69 -4.00 -8.89 -9.11
CA ALA A 69 -3.37 -8.72 -10.42
C ALA A 69 -2.03 -9.50 -10.59
N SER A 70 -1.57 -10.23 -9.56
CA SER A 70 -0.33 -11.03 -9.57
C SER A 70 -0.60 -12.52 -9.74
#